data_AF-A0A2R6R6P8-F1
#
_entry.id   AF-A0A2R6R6P8-F1
#
_cell.length_a   1.000
_cell.length_b   1.000
_cell.length_c   1.000
_cell.angle_alpha   90.00
_cell.angle_beta   90.00
_cell.angle_gamma   90.00
#
_symmetry.space_group_name_H-M   'P 1'
#
loop_
_entity.id
_entity.type
_entity.pdbx_description
1 polymer ?
#
loop_
_entity_poly.entity_id
_entity_poly.type
_entity_poly.pdbx_seq_one_letter_code
_entity_poly.pdbx_strand_id
1 'polypeptide(L)'
;MTALQLSLGLPPSSSSSKSSISLPHFSNSCHSHLQLTSSRVSRNPCNSIASLSKARIAKSRITCSAKAVELKGSEIVKEKSVSVILLAGGKGKRMGASMPKQYLPLLGQPIALYSFYTFSQMIEVKEIIVVCDPSYEDIFQDTKEKIQVDLKFTLPGKERQDSVYSGLQAVDLKSELVCIHDSARPLVTSGDVKKVLKDGWLNGAAVLGVPVKATIKEANSESYVARTLDRKTLWEMQTPQVIKPDLLKKGFELVNREGLEVTDDVSIVEHLKHPVYITEGSYTNIKVTTPDDLLLAERILNPSSGEAS
;
A
#
# COMPACT_ATOMS: atom_id res chain seq x y z
N MET A 1 19.88 72.39 20.10
CA MET A 1 18.57 73.07 20.12
C MET A 1 17.51 72.00 19.91
N THR A 2 16.66 71.81 20.93
CA THR A 2 15.31 71.16 20.97
C THR A 2 15.20 69.72 20.40
N ALA A 3 14.98 68.62 21.13
CA ALA A 3 14.16 68.24 22.31
C ALA A 3 12.62 68.21 22.10
N LEU A 4 12.00 67.15 22.67
CA LEU A 4 10.57 66.88 22.97
C LEU A 4 9.74 66.14 21.87
N GLN A 5 8.88 65.14 22.13
CA GLN A 5 8.26 64.63 23.37
C GLN A 5 7.57 63.26 23.19
N LEU A 6 7.47 62.50 24.29
CA LEU A 6 6.62 61.32 24.53
C LEU A 6 5.12 61.64 24.72
N SER A 7 4.23 60.66 24.47
CA SER A 7 3.05 60.27 25.31
C SER A 7 2.27 59.14 24.60
N LEU A 8 2.18 57.89 25.11
CA LEU A 8 1.34 57.31 26.20
C LEU A 8 -0.18 57.41 26.00
N GLY A 9 -0.85 56.24 25.93
CA GLY A 9 -2.30 56.11 26.12
C GLY A 9 -2.92 54.75 25.72
N LEU A 10 -3.09 53.84 26.68
CA LEU A 10 -4.09 52.75 26.72
C LEU A 10 -4.96 52.99 27.99
N PRO A 11 -6.05 52.24 28.25
CA PRO A 11 -7.34 52.03 27.56
C PRO A 11 -8.52 52.56 28.47
N PRO A 12 -9.83 52.24 28.28
CA PRO A 12 -10.40 50.99 28.86
C PRO A 12 -11.71 50.36 28.25
N SER A 13 -11.91 49.08 28.63
CA SER A 13 -13.12 48.34 29.12
C SER A 13 -14.42 48.03 28.30
N SER A 14 -14.66 46.71 28.15
CA SER A 14 -15.82 45.85 28.54
C SER A 14 -17.29 46.04 28.06
N SER A 15 -17.90 44.94 27.56
CA SER A 15 -19.12 44.24 28.08
C SER A 15 -19.69 43.26 27.02
N SER A 16 -19.58 41.94 27.21
CA SER A 16 -20.60 40.97 27.65
C SER A 16 -21.87 40.82 26.79
N SER A 17 -22.05 39.64 26.16
CA SER A 17 -23.37 39.00 26.06
C SER A 17 -23.25 37.47 25.95
N LYS A 18 -24.20 36.81 26.60
CA LYS A 18 -24.32 35.38 26.87
C LYS A 18 -24.89 34.63 25.66
N SER A 19 -24.47 33.38 25.45
CA SER A 19 -25.39 32.35 24.93
C SER A 19 -24.98 30.97 25.44
N SER A 20 -25.80 30.44 26.33
CA SER A 20 -25.79 29.07 26.84
C SER A 20 -26.69 28.22 25.95
N ILE A 21 -26.13 27.22 25.27
CA ILE A 21 -26.88 26.22 24.52
C ILE A 21 -27.08 25.00 25.42
N SER A 22 -28.33 24.67 25.68
CA SER A 22 -28.81 23.53 26.44
C SER A 22 -28.79 22.25 25.59
N LEU A 23 -28.21 21.19 26.16
CA LEU A 23 -28.32 19.80 25.67
C LEU A 23 -29.59 19.15 26.25
N PRO A 24 -30.38 18.39 25.47
CA PRO A 24 -31.48 17.63 26.04
C PRO A 24 -30.98 16.29 26.61
N HIS A 25 -31.36 16.05 27.87
CA HIS A 25 -31.38 14.74 28.51
C HIS A 25 -32.33 13.79 27.78
N PHE A 26 -31.83 12.65 27.30
CA PHE A 26 -32.66 11.48 26.99
C PHE A 26 -32.75 10.59 28.23
N SER A 27 -33.98 10.42 28.72
CA SER A 27 -34.34 9.52 29.81
C SER A 27 -34.68 8.13 29.26
N ASN A 28 -34.24 7.11 30.00
CA ASN A 28 -34.63 5.72 29.82
C ASN A 28 -36.13 5.53 30.12
N SER A 29 -36.83 4.75 29.29
CA SER A 29 -37.82 3.80 29.80
C SER A 29 -37.86 2.54 28.93
N CYS A 30 -37.43 1.44 29.55
CA CYS A 30 -37.71 0.08 29.12
C CYS A 30 -39.15 -0.27 29.50
N HIS A 31 -39.93 -0.81 28.57
CA HIS A 31 -40.94 -1.83 28.86
C HIS A 31 -41.34 -2.54 27.56
N SER A 32 -41.09 -3.85 27.49
CA SER A 32 -42.12 -4.81 27.08
C SER A 32 -41.71 -6.21 27.49
N HIS A 33 -42.57 -6.79 28.31
CA HIS A 33 -42.66 -8.20 28.62
C HIS A 33 -42.88 -9.04 27.36
N LEU A 34 -42.24 -10.20 27.27
CA LEU A 34 -42.86 -11.40 26.71
C LEU A 34 -42.28 -12.63 27.41
N GLN A 35 -43.16 -13.27 28.19
CA GLN A 35 -42.95 -14.56 28.83
C GLN A 35 -42.89 -15.64 27.75
N LEU A 36 -41.96 -16.59 27.88
CA LEU A 36 -42.04 -17.89 27.23
C LEU A 36 -41.84 -18.97 28.29
N THR A 37 -42.91 -19.73 28.49
CA THR A 37 -43.03 -20.86 29.39
C THR A 37 -42.30 -22.07 28.85
N SER A 38 -41.82 -22.89 29.78
CA SER A 38 -41.15 -24.16 29.50
C SER A 38 -42.17 -25.24 29.12
N SER A 39 -41.78 -26.12 28.19
CA SER A 39 -42.11 -27.55 28.28
C SER A 39 -41.20 -28.38 27.37
N ARG A 40 -40.51 -29.34 27.99
CA ARG A 40 -39.90 -30.51 27.34
C ARG A 40 -40.98 -31.57 27.13
N VAL A 41 -40.87 -32.39 26.08
CA VAL A 41 -41.22 -33.84 25.94
C VAL A 41 -40.95 -34.16 24.44
N SER A 42 -39.94 -34.92 24.03
CA SER A 42 -39.70 -36.38 24.08
C SER A 42 -39.93 -37.06 22.72
N ARG A 43 -38.83 -37.60 22.16
CA ARG A 43 -38.65 -38.91 21.48
C ARG A 43 -39.76 -39.44 20.54
N ASN A 44 -39.43 -39.72 19.27
CA ASN A 44 -38.91 -41.04 18.81
C ASN A 44 -38.72 -41.12 17.27
N PRO A 45 -37.98 -42.13 16.77
CA PRO A 45 -37.42 -42.22 15.41
C PRO A 45 -38.25 -43.11 14.47
N CYS A 46 -37.86 -43.22 13.18
CA CYS A 46 -37.59 -44.48 12.44
C CYS A 46 -37.78 -44.36 10.90
N ASN A 47 -36.70 -44.70 10.18
CA ASN A 47 -36.53 -45.47 8.94
C ASN A 47 -37.49 -45.47 7.72
N SER A 48 -36.79 -45.42 6.57
CA SER A 48 -36.96 -46.20 5.31
C SER A 48 -37.99 -45.73 4.28
N ILE A 49 -37.60 -45.61 3.01
CA ILE A 49 -37.66 -46.67 1.98
C ILE A 49 -36.95 -46.17 0.70
N ALA A 50 -36.50 -47.16 -0.08
CA ALA A 50 -35.62 -47.16 -1.22
C ALA A 50 -36.07 -46.42 -2.51
N SER A 51 -35.03 -46.09 -3.30
CA SER A 51 -34.90 -46.17 -4.77
C SER A 51 -36.03 -45.67 -5.67
N LEU A 52 -35.69 -44.79 -6.62
CA LEU A 52 -36.09 -44.91 -8.02
C LEU A 52 -35.23 -44.02 -8.95
N SER A 53 -34.60 -44.70 -9.92
CA SER A 53 -34.32 -44.30 -11.30
C SER A 53 -33.60 -42.98 -11.65
N LYS A 54 -32.35 -43.17 -12.13
CA LYS A 54 -31.62 -42.46 -13.20
C LYS A 54 -32.41 -41.37 -13.95
N ALA A 55 -31.99 -40.11 -13.76
CA ALA A 55 -32.12 -39.05 -14.76
C ALA A 55 -30.71 -38.56 -15.15
N ARG A 56 -30.35 -38.77 -16.41
CA ARG A 56 -29.11 -38.29 -17.03
C ARG A 56 -29.18 -36.77 -17.15
N ILE A 57 -28.42 -36.05 -16.34
CA ILE A 57 -28.16 -34.62 -16.58
C ILE A 57 -26.98 -34.53 -17.56
N ALA A 58 -27.27 -34.08 -18.77
CA ALA A 58 -26.30 -33.86 -19.82
C ALA A 58 -25.24 -32.86 -19.35
N LYS A 59 -23.98 -33.29 -19.27
CA LYS A 59 -22.83 -32.39 -19.12
C LYS A 59 -22.67 -31.62 -20.43
N SER A 60 -23.25 -30.42 -20.53
CA SER A 60 -22.87 -29.46 -21.57
C SER A 60 -21.45 -28.97 -21.27
N ARG A 61 -20.46 -29.67 -21.82
CA ARG A 61 -19.09 -29.17 -21.95
C ARG A 61 -19.12 -27.98 -22.90
N ILE A 62 -19.07 -26.77 -22.35
CA ILE A 62 -18.66 -25.61 -23.13
C ILE A 62 -17.15 -25.75 -23.34
N THR A 63 -16.76 -26.40 -24.43
CA THR A 63 -15.39 -26.40 -24.93
C THR A 63 -15.14 -25.05 -25.58
N CYS A 64 -14.60 -24.09 -24.82
CA CYS A 64 -13.99 -22.90 -25.40
C CYS A 64 -12.67 -23.34 -26.04
N SER A 65 -12.69 -23.55 -27.35
CA SER A 65 -11.47 -23.74 -28.15
C SER A 65 -10.85 -22.37 -28.41
N ALA A 66 -10.27 -21.79 -27.36
CA ALA A 66 -9.23 -20.79 -27.55
C ALA A 66 -7.92 -21.54 -27.38
N LYS A 67 -7.17 -21.69 -28.48
CA LYS A 67 -5.76 -22.06 -28.41
C LYS A 67 -5.09 -21.11 -27.42
N ALA A 68 -4.78 -21.61 -26.24
CA ALA A 68 -3.79 -21.00 -25.38
C ALA A 68 -2.49 -21.02 -26.20
N VAL A 69 -2.16 -19.89 -26.81
CA VAL A 69 -0.80 -19.66 -27.25
C VAL A 69 -0.01 -19.57 -25.95
N GLU A 70 0.56 -20.69 -25.53
CA GLU A 70 1.70 -20.71 -24.62
C GLU A 70 2.78 -19.85 -25.27
N LEU A 71 2.76 -18.56 -24.94
CA LEU A 71 3.94 -17.73 -25.06
C LEU A 71 4.93 -18.31 -24.07
N LYS A 72 5.82 -19.17 -24.57
CA LYS A 72 7.09 -19.51 -23.92
C LYS A 72 7.77 -18.20 -23.59
N GLY A 73 7.57 -17.73 -22.36
CA GLY A 73 8.22 -16.54 -21.83
C GLY A 73 9.69 -16.85 -21.67
N SER A 74 10.48 -16.51 -22.67
CA SER A 74 11.91 -16.26 -22.46
C SER A 74 11.99 -15.22 -21.35
N GLU A 75 12.62 -15.56 -20.23
CA GLU A 75 12.77 -14.65 -19.09
C GLU A 75 13.49 -13.37 -19.55
N ILE A 76 12.72 -12.28 -19.69
CA ILE A 76 13.22 -11.00 -20.19
C ILE A 76 14.15 -10.34 -19.17
N VAL A 77 13.88 -10.56 -17.88
CA VAL A 77 14.68 -10.06 -16.76
C VAL A 77 15.53 -11.21 -16.24
N LYS A 78 16.84 -11.01 -16.18
CA LYS A 78 17.79 -12.05 -15.80
C LYS A 78 17.71 -12.37 -14.31
N GLU A 79 18.15 -13.56 -13.96
CA GLU A 79 18.41 -13.91 -12.58
C GLU A 79 19.43 -12.95 -11.95
N LYS A 80 19.24 -12.61 -10.68
CA LYS A 80 20.16 -11.78 -9.88
C LYS A 80 20.55 -10.46 -10.58
N SER A 81 19.61 -9.81 -11.28
CA SER A 81 19.84 -8.55 -11.99
C SER A 81 19.08 -7.35 -11.41
N VAL A 82 18.28 -7.55 -10.35
CA VAL A 82 17.44 -6.50 -9.76
C VAL A 82 17.90 -6.18 -8.34
N SER A 83 18.10 -4.89 -8.05
CA SER A 83 18.23 -4.39 -6.68
C SER A 83 16.90 -3.85 -6.19
N VAL A 84 16.44 -4.33 -5.03
CA VAL A 84 15.21 -3.83 -4.41
C VAL A 84 15.56 -2.78 -3.36
N ILE A 85 14.94 -1.60 -3.44
CA ILE A 85 14.96 -0.61 -2.36
C ILE A 85 13.64 -0.75 -1.59
N LEU A 86 13.70 -1.29 -0.38
CA LEU A 86 12.55 -1.48 0.48
C LEU A 86 12.45 -0.33 1.48
N LEU A 87 11.50 0.59 1.27
CA LEU A 87 11.33 1.77 2.10
C LEU A 87 10.59 1.42 3.39
N ALA A 88 11.30 1.42 4.52
CA ALA A 88 10.80 1.09 5.85
C ALA A 88 11.11 2.17 6.92
N GLY A 89 11.49 3.39 6.52
CA GLY A 89 11.85 4.48 7.43
C GLY A 89 10.69 5.40 7.89
N GLY A 90 9.48 5.23 7.35
CA GLY A 90 8.39 6.16 7.61
C GLY A 90 7.91 6.14 9.06
N LYS A 91 7.82 7.29 9.74
CA LYS A 91 7.49 7.38 11.18
C LYS A 91 6.00 7.14 11.55
N GLY A 92 5.13 6.81 10.60
CA GLY A 92 3.79 6.29 10.91
C GLY A 92 2.82 7.18 11.72
N LYS A 93 2.93 8.52 11.68
CA LYS A 93 2.16 9.46 12.54
C LYS A 93 0.61 9.28 12.57
N ARG A 94 0.02 8.67 11.53
CA ARG A 94 -1.44 8.50 11.37
C ARG A 94 -2.02 7.29 12.10
N MET A 95 -1.19 6.38 12.61
CA MET A 95 -1.65 5.13 13.26
C MET A 95 -1.80 5.23 14.78
N GLY A 96 -1.39 6.34 15.41
CA GLY A 96 -1.46 6.52 16.87
C GLY A 96 -0.66 5.49 17.69
N ALA A 97 0.13 4.64 17.04
CA ALA A 97 0.89 3.56 17.67
C ALA A 97 2.23 4.06 18.22
N SER A 98 2.76 3.35 19.23
CA SER A 98 4.09 3.58 19.79
C SER A 98 5.24 3.21 18.83
N MET A 99 4.92 2.51 17.74
CA MET A 99 5.86 1.97 16.77
C MET A 99 5.43 2.36 15.34
N PRO A 100 6.38 2.60 14.42
CA PRO A 100 6.05 2.81 13.02
C PRO A 100 5.22 1.67 12.44
N LYS A 101 4.22 2.04 11.65
CA LYS A 101 3.17 1.15 11.18
C LYS A 101 3.67 -0.09 10.43
N GLN A 102 4.75 0.03 9.66
CA GLN A 102 5.34 -1.08 8.91
C GLN A 102 5.93 -2.18 9.81
N TYR A 103 6.08 -1.92 11.11
CA TYR A 103 6.55 -2.90 12.08
C TYR A 103 5.43 -3.43 12.98
N LEU A 104 4.20 -2.94 12.82
CA LEU A 104 3.05 -3.52 13.51
C LEU A 104 2.82 -4.97 13.04
N PRO A 105 2.39 -5.85 13.95
CA PRO A 105 2.06 -7.21 13.60
C PRO A 105 0.80 -7.25 12.73
N LEU A 106 0.91 -7.94 11.59
CA LEU A 106 -0.18 -8.41 10.76
C LEU A 106 -0.14 -9.94 10.88
N LEU A 107 -1.19 -10.56 11.44
CA LEU A 107 -1.23 -12.00 11.73
C LEU A 107 0.05 -12.53 12.44
N GLY A 108 0.60 -11.75 13.37
CA GLY A 108 1.78 -12.09 14.16
C GLY A 108 3.14 -11.81 13.50
N GLN A 109 3.17 -11.34 12.24
CA GLN A 109 4.39 -10.98 11.53
C GLN A 109 4.44 -9.47 11.26
N PRO A 110 5.58 -8.78 11.44
CA PRO A 110 5.72 -7.38 11.03
C PRO A 110 5.31 -7.16 9.57
N ILE A 111 4.48 -6.14 9.32
CA ILE A 111 3.97 -5.81 7.98
C ILE A 111 5.10 -5.76 6.92
N ALA A 112 6.23 -5.15 7.26
CA ALA A 112 7.37 -5.00 6.36
C ALA A 112 7.94 -6.34 5.87
N LEU A 113 7.84 -7.40 6.69
CA LEU A 113 8.39 -8.70 6.35
C LEU A 113 7.59 -9.41 5.24
N TYR A 114 6.31 -9.09 5.04
CA TYR A 114 5.51 -9.71 3.98
C TYR A 114 6.02 -9.39 2.57
N SER A 115 6.19 -8.10 2.27
CA SER A 115 6.78 -7.68 0.99
C SER A 115 8.24 -8.11 0.90
N PHE A 116 8.99 -8.04 2.02
CA PHE A 116 10.38 -8.48 2.08
C PHE A 116 10.54 -9.94 1.66
N TYR A 117 9.74 -10.85 2.23
CA TYR A 117 9.78 -12.27 1.87
C TYR A 117 9.35 -12.51 0.42
N THR A 118 8.40 -11.72 -0.09
CA THR A 118 8.03 -11.79 -1.51
C THR A 118 9.25 -11.50 -2.40
N PHE A 119 10.01 -10.44 -2.12
CA PHE A 119 11.21 -10.13 -2.91
C PHE A 119 12.36 -11.11 -2.67
N SER A 120 12.57 -11.57 -1.44
CA SER A 120 13.72 -12.42 -1.10
C SER A 120 13.65 -13.82 -1.71
N GLN A 121 12.45 -14.24 -2.13
CA GLN A 121 12.19 -15.51 -2.81
C GLN A 121 12.24 -15.40 -4.35
N MET A 122 12.42 -14.21 -4.91
CA MET A 122 12.48 -14.01 -6.37
C MET A 122 13.89 -14.25 -6.91
N ILE A 123 14.00 -15.06 -7.97
CA ILE A 123 15.27 -15.38 -8.64
C ILE A 123 15.90 -14.16 -9.32
N GLU A 124 15.08 -13.21 -9.76
CA GLU A 124 15.51 -11.96 -10.39
C GLU A 124 16.18 -11.01 -9.38
N VAL A 125 15.83 -11.12 -8.10
CA VAL A 125 16.30 -10.24 -7.04
C VAL A 125 17.69 -10.65 -6.58
N LYS A 126 18.64 -9.74 -6.78
CA LYS A 126 20.03 -9.88 -6.34
C LYS A 126 20.17 -9.54 -4.87
N GLU A 127 19.61 -8.40 -4.50
CA GLU A 127 19.80 -7.78 -3.19
C GLU A 127 18.55 -6.99 -2.77
N ILE A 128 18.39 -6.85 -1.46
CA ILE A 128 17.40 -5.97 -0.84
C ILE A 128 18.15 -4.96 0.02
N ILE A 129 17.99 -3.69 -0.33
CA ILE A 129 18.45 -2.55 0.44
C ILE A 129 17.26 -2.06 1.27
N VAL A 130 17.27 -2.37 2.57
CA VAL A 130 16.24 -1.92 3.50
C VAL A 130 16.61 -0.53 4.00
N VAL A 131 15.74 0.44 3.73
CA VAL A 131 15.92 1.81 4.22
C VAL A 131 15.14 1.98 5.51
N CYS A 132 15.81 1.83 6.65
CA CYS A 132 15.19 1.85 7.98
C CYS A 132 16.06 2.52 9.03
N ASP A 133 15.43 2.94 10.13
CA ASP A 133 16.17 3.37 11.31
C ASP A 133 16.93 2.16 11.89
N PRO A 134 18.21 2.31 12.32
CA PRO A 134 19.03 1.22 12.84
C PRO A 134 18.37 0.42 13.96
N SER A 135 17.51 1.06 14.78
CA SER A 135 16.76 0.38 15.85
C SER A 135 15.77 -0.68 15.37
N TYR A 136 15.50 -0.78 14.07
CA TYR A 136 14.63 -1.80 13.47
C TYR A 136 15.36 -2.78 12.53
N GLU A 137 16.70 -2.69 12.41
CA GLU A 137 17.45 -3.60 11.53
C GLU A 137 17.33 -5.06 11.96
N ASP A 138 17.30 -5.33 13.26
CA ASP A 138 17.20 -6.68 13.85
C ASP A 138 16.02 -7.47 13.28
N ILE A 139 14.88 -6.81 13.01
CA ILE A 139 13.68 -7.42 12.40
C ILE A 139 14.01 -8.14 11.08
N PHE A 140 14.91 -7.57 10.29
CA PHE A 140 15.33 -8.13 9.01
C PHE A 140 16.58 -9.00 9.15
N GLN A 141 17.50 -8.67 10.05
CA GLN A 141 18.71 -9.46 10.27
C GLN A 141 18.38 -10.89 10.75
N ASP A 142 17.33 -11.04 11.57
CA ASP A 142 16.82 -12.35 12.02
C ASP A 142 16.31 -13.25 10.88
N THR A 143 16.15 -12.69 9.67
CA THR A 143 15.73 -13.43 8.48
C THR A 143 16.90 -13.87 7.59
N LYS A 144 18.13 -13.42 7.87
CA LYS A 144 19.29 -13.56 6.98
C LYS A 144 19.62 -15.01 6.63
N GLU A 145 19.47 -15.93 7.58
CA GLU A 145 19.71 -17.37 7.36
C GLU A 145 18.63 -18.04 6.49
N LYS A 146 17.49 -17.39 6.30
CA LYS A 146 16.31 -17.93 5.59
C LYS A 146 16.20 -17.43 4.14
N ILE A 147 17.09 -16.54 3.72
CA ILE A 147 17.04 -15.87 2.42
C ILE A 147 18.32 -16.12 1.62
N GLN A 148 18.23 -16.01 0.29
CA GLN A 148 19.35 -16.18 -0.64
C GLN A 148 19.67 -14.89 -1.41
N VAL A 149 19.25 -13.75 -0.87
CA VAL A 149 19.50 -12.42 -1.44
C VAL A 149 20.41 -11.64 -0.52
N ASP A 150 21.29 -10.83 -1.08
CA ASP A 150 22.14 -9.96 -0.27
C ASP A 150 21.29 -8.93 0.46
N LEU A 151 21.52 -8.77 1.76
CA LEU A 151 20.79 -7.85 2.61
C LEU A 151 21.69 -6.68 2.98
N LYS A 152 21.25 -5.46 2.65
CA LYS A 152 21.92 -4.20 2.97
C LYS A 152 20.97 -3.27 3.72
N PHE A 153 21.53 -2.34 4.47
CA PHE A 153 20.78 -1.33 5.20
C PHE A 153 21.29 0.07 4.87
N THR A 154 20.36 1.02 4.81
CA THR A 154 20.69 2.45 4.71
C THR A 154 19.76 3.27 5.59
N LEU A 155 20.22 4.47 5.95
CA LEU A 155 19.45 5.38 6.79
C LEU A 155 18.30 6.03 6.00
N PRO A 156 17.13 6.25 6.63
CA PRO A 156 16.06 7.02 6.02
C PRO A 156 16.42 8.50 5.97
N GLY A 157 15.96 9.16 4.91
CA GLY A 157 16.10 10.60 4.76
C GLY A 157 14.95 11.37 5.43
N LYS A 158 14.95 12.69 5.27
CA LYS A 158 13.91 13.57 5.83
C LYS A 158 12.56 13.30 5.15
N GLU A 159 12.58 13.24 3.83
CA GLU A 159 11.43 12.93 2.99
C GLU A 159 11.55 11.55 2.35
N ARG A 160 10.48 11.10 1.68
CA ARG A 160 10.46 9.80 0.98
C ARG A 160 11.52 9.75 -0.12
N GLN A 161 11.66 10.81 -0.91
CA GLN A 161 12.65 10.90 -1.99
C GLN A 161 14.10 10.76 -1.48
N ASP A 162 14.40 11.34 -0.31
CA ASP A 162 15.73 11.26 0.29
C ASP A 162 16.05 9.83 0.74
N SER A 163 15.03 9.11 1.22
CA SER A 163 15.15 7.69 1.59
C SER A 163 15.42 6.81 0.37
N VAL A 164 14.79 7.13 -0.76
CA VAL A 164 15.03 6.43 -2.04
C VAL A 164 16.45 6.73 -2.54
N TYR A 165 16.89 7.98 -2.47
CA TYR A 165 18.25 8.37 -2.83
C TYR A 165 19.30 7.66 -1.98
N SER A 166 19.08 7.60 -0.65
CA SER A 166 19.91 6.83 0.28
C SER A 166 20.03 5.36 -0.14
N GLY A 167 18.90 4.70 -0.44
CA GLY A 167 18.91 3.33 -0.95
C GLY A 167 19.65 3.18 -2.29
N LEU A 168 19.47 4.14 -3.21
CA LEU A 168 20.12 4.15 -4.53
C LEU A 168 21.65 4.21 -4.42
N GLN A 169 22.21 4.89 -3.42
CA GLN A 169 23.66 4.92 -3.22
C GLN A 169 24.24 3.55 -2.85
N ALA A 170 23.43 2.63 -2.31
CA ALA A 170 23.85 1.28 -1.92
C ALA A 170 23.57 0.20 -2.98
N VAL A 171 22.86 0.56 -4.06
CA VAL A 171 22.55 -0.33 -5.18
C VAL A 171 23.84 -0.78 -5.87
N ASP A 172 23.94 -2.08 -6.12
CA ASP A 172 25.01 -2.68 -6.90
C ASP A 172 25.04 -2.13 -8.33
N LEU A 173 26.23 -1.70 -8.76
CA LEU A 173 26.44 -1.07 -10.06
C LEU A 173 26.16 -1.98 -11.26
N LYS A 174 26.10 -3.30 -11.04
CA LYS A 174 25.79 -4.31 -12.08
C LYS A 174 24.30 -4.63 -12.19
N SER A 175 23.46 -4.06 -11.33
CA SER A 175 22.01 -4.27 -11.43
C SER A 175 21.47 -3.62 -12.69
N GLU A 176 20.60 -4.33 -13.40
CA GLU A 176 19.95 -3.82 -14.63
C GLU A 176 18.71 -2.98 -14.30
N LEU A 177 18.10 -3.20 -13.13
CA LEU A 177 16.91 -2.52 -12.65
C LEU A 177 16.99 -2.21 -11.15
N VAL A 178 16.42 -1.08 -10.77
CA VAL A 178 16.10 -0.73 -9.38
C VAL A 178 14.59 -0.88 -9.20
N CYS A 179 14.18 -1.66 -8.20
CA CYS A 179 12.80 -1.91 -7.84
C CYS A 179 12.49 -1.28 -6.48
N ILE A 180 11.78 -0.16 -6.47
CA ILE A 180 11.48 0.60 -5.26
C ILE A 180 10.11 0.19 -4.73
N HIS A 181 10.02 -0.20 -3.47
CA HIS A 181 8.79 -0.67 -2.86
C HIS A 181 8.54 -0.07 -1.48
N ASP A 182 7.28 0.19 -1.16
CA ASP A 182 6.87 0.66 0.16
C ASP A 182 6.63 -0.57 1.05
N SER A 183 7.37 -0.73 2.15
CA SER A 183 7.19 -1.89 3.04
C SER A 183 5.81 -1.97 3.69
N ALA A 184 5.04 -0.87 3.67
CA ALA A 184 3.65 -0.83 4.09
C ALA A 184 2.66 -1.43 3.09
N ARG A 185 3.11 -2.03 1.97
CA ARG A 185 2.27 -2.78 1.01
C ARG A 185 2.55 -4.29 1.11
N PRO A 186 2.03 -4.97 2.16
CA PRO A 186 2.38 -6.36 2.44
C PRO A 186 1.83 -7.37 1.41
N LEU A 187 0.91 -6.95 0.53
CA LEU A 187 0.13 -7.85 -0.34
C LEU A 187 0.57 -7.83 -1.80
N VAL A 188 1.75 -7.29 -2.09
CA VAL A 188 2.35 -7.39 -3.42
C VAL A 188 2.61 -8.86 -3.74
N THR A 189 2.29 -9.29 -4.95
CA THR A 189 2.52 -10.67 -5.41
C THR A 189 3.74 -10.75 -6.32
N SER A 190 4.48 -11.87 -6.28
CA SER A 190 5.61 -12.08 -7.20
C SER A 190 5.18 -11.99 -8.67
N GLY A 191 3.95 -12.40 -9.01
CA GLY A 191 3.38 -12.25 -10.35
C GLY A 191 3.28 -10.78 -10.79
N ASP A 192 2.79 -9.89 -9.92
CA ASP A 192 2.71 -8.47 -10.23
C ASP A 192 4.10 -7.82 -10.27
N VAL A 193 5.03 -8.22 -9.38
CA VAL A 193 6.42 -7.76 -9.45
C VAL A 193 7.05 -8.15 -10.78
N LYS A 194 6.91 -9.41 -11.24
CA LYS A 194 7.48 -9.86 -12.52
C LYS A 194 6.93 -9.10 -13.72
N LYS A 195 5.65 -8.74 -13.73
CA LYS A 195 5.06 -7.90 -14.78
C LYS A 195 5.73 -6.52 -14.83
N VAL A 196 5.82 -5.82 -13.69
CA VAL A 196 6.39 -4.46 -13.66
C VAL A 196 7.90 -4.47 -13.89
N LEU A 197 8.60 -5.54 -13.50
CA LEU A 197 10.02 -5.74 -13.85
C LEU A 197 10.22 -5.84 -15.36
N LYS A 198 9.40 -6.66 -16.03
CA LYS A 198 9.43 -6.79 -17.49
C LYS A 198 9.15 -5.45 -18.18
N ASP A 199 8.11 -4.74 -17.75
CA ASP A 199 7.75 -3.47 -18.36
C ASP A 199 8.81 -2.38 -18.08
N GLY A 200 9.43 -2.37 -16.90
CA GLY A 200 10.54 -1.49 -16.57
C GLY A 200 11.79 -1.78 -17.40
N TRP A 201 12.06 -3.06 -17.69
CA TRP A 201 13.15 -3.46 -18.58
C TRP A 201 12.94 -2.93 -20.02
N LEU A 202 11.73 -3.11 -20.55
CA LEU A 202 11.35 -2.72 -21.92
C LEU A 202 11.31 -1.20 -22.08
N ASN A 203 10.70 -0.48 -21.13
CA ASN A 203 10.40 0.95 -21.26
C ASN A 203 11.41 1.85 -20.54
N GLY A 204 12.31 1.29 -19.74
CA GLY A 204 13.25 2.02 -18.89
C GLY A 204 12.68 2.46 -17.55
N ALA A 205 11.38 2.72 -17.47
CA ALA A 205 10.65 2.98 -16.24
C ALA A 205 9.23 2.42 -16.32
N ALA A 206 8.78 1.76 -15.26
CA ALA A 206 7.41 1.29 -15.10
C ALA A 206 6.94 1.36 -13.64
N VAL A 207 5.63 1.44 -13.44
CA VAL A 207 4.99 1.52 -12.12
C VAL A 207 3.77 0.62 -12.07
N LEU A 208 3.56 -0.07 -10.96
CA LEU A 208 2.27 -0.70 -10.70
C LEU A 208 1.20 0.36 -10.46
N GLY A 209 0.03 0.19 -11.07
CA GLY A 209 -1.14 0.99 -10.79
C GLY A 209 -2.42 0.24 -11.07
N VAL A 210 -3.54 0.78 -10.61
CA VAL A 210 -4.88 0.29 -10.95
C VAL A 210 -5.76 1.42 -11.45
N PRO A 211 -6.72 1.18 -12.37
CA PRO A 211 -7.65 2.22 -12.80
C PRO A 211 -8.47 2.75 -11.62
N VAL A 212 -8.72 4.05 -11.57
CA VAL A 212 -9.55 4.65 -10.52
C VAL A 212 -11.00 4.17 -10.66
N LYS A 213 -11.58 3.67 -9.57
CA LYS A 213 -13.01 3.29 -9.50
C LYS A 213 -13.92 4.44 -9.09
N ALA A 214 -13.45 5.28 -8.18
CA ALA A 214 -14.22 6.40 -7.65
C ALA A 214 -14.44 7.48 -8.71
N THR A 215 -15.51 8.25 -8.57
CA THR A 215 -15.65 9.49 -9.35
C THR A 215 -14.79 10.56 -8.70
N ILE A 216 -13.81 11.10 -9.42
CA ILE A 216 -12.89 12.10 -8.90
C ILE A 216 -13.37 13.51 -9.27
N LYS A 217 -13.44 14.38 -8.27
CA LYS A 217 -13.76 15.80 -8.42
C LYS A 217 -12.51 16.62 -8.15
N GLU A 218 -12.26 17.61 -9.00
CA GLU A 218 -11.38 18.71 -8.67
C GLU A 218 -12.20 19.76 -7.91
N ALA A 219 -11.73 20.18 -6.74
CA ALA A 219 -12.36 21.21 -5.93
C ALA A 219 -11.53 22.50 -5.95
N ASN A 220 -12.18 23.65 -5.84
CA ASN A 220 -11.49 24.93 -5.67
C ASN A 220 -11.06 25.15 -4.20
N SER A 221 -10.41 26.29 -3.90
CA SER A 221 -9.94 26.65 -2.56
C SER A 221 -11.03 26.76 -1.50
N GLU A 222 -12.29 26.89 -1.91
CA GLU A 222 -13.46 26.98 -1.03
C GLU A 222 -14.21 25.63 -0.90
N SER A 223 -13.62 24.53 -1.38
CA SER A 223 -14.19 23.18 -1.37
C SER A 223 -15.45 22.98 -2.23
N TYR A 224 -15.72 23.88 -3.18
CA TYR A 224 -16.74 23.67 -4.19
C TYR A 224 -16.21 22.86 -5.37
N VAL A 225 -17.06 22.02 -5.96
CA VAL A 225 -16.73 21.21 -7.15
C VAL A 225 -16.44 22.14 -8.33
N ALA A 226 -15.20 22.12 -8.83
CA ALA A 226 -14.79 22.85 -10.03
C ALA A 226 -15.07 22.04 -11.30
N ARG A 227 -14.66 20.76 -11.33
CA ARG A 227 -15.00 19.84 -12.42
C ARG A 227 -14.92 18.37 -12.00
N THR A 228 -15.49 17.51 -12.84
CA THR A 228 -15.32 16.05 -12.73
C THR A 228 -14.21 15.63 -13.68
N LEU A 229 -13.22 14.88 -13.19
CA LEU A 229 -12.17 14.35 -14.04
C LEU A 229 -12.66 13.08 -14.77
N ASP A 230 -12.19 12.84 -16.00
CA ASP A 230 -12.50 11.59 -16.71
C ASP A 230 -11.73 10.43 -16.08
N ARG A 231 -12.41 9.65 -15.25
CA ARG A 231 -11.81 8.51 -14.54
C ARG A 231 -11.18 7.47 -15.47
N LYS A 232 -11.56 7.42 -16.76
CA LYS A 232 -10.98 6.46 -17.73
C LYS A 232 -9.49 6.69 -17.97
N THR A 233 -8.99 7.90 -17.69
CA THR A 233 -7.57 8.26 -17.84
C THR A 233 -6.84 8.33 -16.50
N LEU A 234 -7.50 8.01 -15.38
CA LEU A 234 -6.91 8.15 -14.05
C LEU A 234 -6.56 6.79 -13.46
N TRP A 235 -5.40 6.75 -12.82
CA TRP A 235 -4.85 5.55 -12.20
C TRP A 235 -4.38 5.86 -10.78
N GLU A 236 -4.63 4.92 -9.86
CA GLU A 236 -4.07 4.94 -8.51
C GLU A 236 -2.70 4.28 -8.55
N MET A 237 -1.65 5.08 -8.31
CA MET A 237 -0.28 4.59 -8.31
C MET A 237 -0.01 3.71 -7.08
N GLN A 238 0.68 2.61 -7.34
CA GLN A 238 1.13 1.66 -6.35
C GLN A 238 2.66 1.54 -6.38
N THR A 239 3.18 0.63 -5.57
CA THR A 239 4.56 0.15 -5.70
C THR A 239 4.50 -1.38 -5.85
N PRO A 240 5.46 -2.01 -6.55
CA PRO A 240 6.77 -1.47 -6.92
C PRO A 240 6.77 -0.45 -8.07
N GLN A 241 7.77 0.41 -8.04
CA GLN A 241 8.18 1.28 -9.15
C GLN A 241 9.55 0.80 -9.62
N VAL A 242 9.69 0.49 -10.91
CA VAL A 242 10.87 -0.14 -11.50
C VAL A 242 11.51 0.80 -12.49
N ILE A 243 12.77 1.16 -12.27
CA ILE A 243 13.49 2.16 -13.06
C ILE A 243 14.91 1.65 -13.36
N LYS A 244 15.41 1.90 -14.57
CA LYS A 244 16.82 1.64 -14.89
C LYS A 244 17.74 2.50 -14.01
N PRO A 245 18.82 1.95 -13.43
CA PRO A 245 19.66 2.68 -12.47
C PRO A 245 20.19 4.01 -13.02
N ASP A 246 20.67 4.05 -14.27
CA ASP A 246 21.21 5.27 -14.87
C ASP A 246 20.14 6.35 -15.08
N LEU A 247 18.90 5.93 -15.39
CA LEU A 247 17.77 6.85 -15.53
C LEU A 247 17.40 7.46 -14.17
N LEU A 248 17.34 6.62 -13.14
CA LEU A 248 17.06 7.07 -11.77
C LEU A 248 18.14 8.02 -11.23
N LYS A 249 19.43 7.71 -11.47
CA LYS A 249 20.56 8.57 -11.10
C LYS A 249 20.48 9.94 -11.74
N LYS A 250 20.28 10.01 -13.08
CA LYS A 250 20.09 11.29 -13.80
C LYS A 250 18.91 12.09 -13.26
N GLY A 251 17.84 11.40 -12.86
CA GLY A 251 16.66 12.03 -12.29
C GLY A 251 16.95 12.68 -10.94
N PHE A 252 17.65 11.98 -10.05
CA PHE A 252 18.10 12.57 -8.78
C PHE A 252 19.11 13.70 -8.97
N GLU A 253 20.02 13.61 -9.94
CA GLU A 253 20.92 14.73 -10.29
C GLU A 253 20.14 15.98 -10.69
N LEU A 254 19.08 15.84 -11.50
CA LEU A 254 18.19 16.93 -11.89
C LEU A 254 17.44 17.51 -10.69
N VAL A 255 16.76 16.64 -9.92
CA VAL A 255 15.95 17.03 -8.75
C VAL A 255 16.81 17.76 -7.71
N ASN A 256 18.01 17.26 -7.43
CA ASN A 256 18.93 17.88 -6.48
C ASN A 256 19.47 19.23 -6.98
N ARG A 257 19.79 19.32 -8.28
CA ARG A 257 20.28 20.58 -8.88
C ARG A 257 19.22 21.68 -8.87
N GLU A 258 17.96 21.32 -9.08
CA GLU A 258 16.84 22.26 -9.20
C GLU A 258 16.05 22.45 -7.90
N GLY A 259 16.35 21.68 -6.85
CA GLY A 259 15.66 21.76 -5.56
C GLY A 259 14.19 21.36 -5.65
N LEU A 260 13.87 20.39 -6.52
CA LEU A 260 12.50 19.94 -6.74
C LEU A 260 12.02 19.01 -5.63
N GLU A 261 10.76 19.12 -5.24
CA GLU A 261 10.08 18.13 -4.41
C GLU A 261 9.24 17.22 -5.30
N VAL A 262 9.46 15.91 -5.20
CA VAL A 262 8.73 14.89 -5.97
C VAL A 262 7.77 14.10 -5.08
N THR A 263 6.62 13.74 -5.63
CA THR A 263 5.53 13.08 -4.89
C THR A 263 5.65 11.55 -4.88
N ASP A 264 6.35 10.98 -5.85
CA ASP A 264 6.67 9.54 -5.97
C ASP A 264 8.00 9.32 -6.72
N ASP A 265 8.42 8.06 -6.93
CA ASP A 265 9.74 7.79 -7.54
C ASP A 265 9.72 7.98 -9.05
N VAL A 266 8.56 7.83 -9.69
CA VAL A 266 8.41 8.00 -11.14
C VAL A 266 8.28 9.45 -11.56
N SER A 267 7.81 10.37 -10.71
CA SER A 267 7.84 11.81 -10.99
C SER A 267 9.27 12.33 -11.18
N ILE A 268 10.26 11.72 -10.52
CA ILE A 268 11.70 11.95 -10.80
C ILE A 268 12.02 11.69 -12.29
N VAL A 269 11.45 10.62 -12.86
CA VAL A 269 11.64 10.23 -14.26
C VAL A 269 10.83 11.12 -15.20
N GLU A 270 9.63 11.55 -14.80
CA GLU A 270 8.79 12.48 -15.56
C GLU A 270 9.47 13.85 -15.71
N HIS A 271 10.22 14.32 -14.71
CA HIS A 271 11.04 15.54 -14.82
C HIS A 271 12.10 15.45 -15.93
N LEU A 272 12.61 14.25 -16.21
CA LEU A 272 13.50 13.99 -17.35
C LEU A 272 12.77 13.91 -18.69
N LYS A 273 11.44 14.06 -18.73
CA LYS A 273 10.57 13.85 -19.90
C LYS A 273 10.66 12.43 -20.47
N HIS A 274 11.09 11.47 -19.65
CA HIS A 274 11.10 10.07 -20.04
C HIS A 274 9.73 9.44 -19.73
N PRO A 275 9.13 8.68 -20.65
CA PRO A 275 7.82 8.08 -20.44
C PRO A 275 7.88 6.98 -19.37
N VAL A 276 6.87 6.95 -18.50
CA VAL A 276 6.71 5.93 -17.47
C VAL A 276 5.56 5.02 -17.88
N TYR A 277 5.79 3.72 -17.97
CA TYR A 277 4.76 2.76 -18.32
C TYR A 277 3.95 2.33 -17.09
N ILE A 278 2.63 2.33 -17.19
CA ILE A 278 1.75 1.85 -16.11
C ILE A 278 1.47 0.37 -16.33
N THR A 279 1.99 -0.47 -15.44
CA THR A 279 1.69 -1.90 -15.39
C THR A 279 0.45 -2.10 -14.51
N GLU A 280 -0.57 -2.77 -15.04
CA GLU A 280 -1.78 -3.06 -14.27
C GLU A 280 -1.48 -4.04 -13.13
N GLY A 281 -1.70 -3.57 -11.90
CA GLY A 281 -1.56 -4.33 -10.65
C GLY A 281 -2.88 -4.85 -10.11
N SER A 282 -2.87 -5.21 -8.82
CA SER A 282 -4.07 -5.67 -8.12
C SER A 282 -4.62 -4.62 -7.15
N TYR A 283 -5.94 -4.53 -7.04
CA TYR A 283 -6.61 -3.75 -5.99
C TYR A 283 -6.30 -4.27 -4.59
N THR A 284 -5.88 -5.53 -4.45
CA THR A 284 -5.47 -6.11 -3.16
C THR A 284 -4.10 -5.63 -2.70
N ASN A 285 -3.29 -5.01 -3.57
CA ASN A 285 -1.97 -4.44 -3.23
C ASN A 285 -2.12 -3.08 -2.49
N ILE A 286 -2.93 -3.08 -1.43
CA ILE A 286 -3.23 -1.91 -0.63
C ILE A 286 -1.99 -1.47 0.16
N LYS A 287 -1.92 -0.18 0.45
CA LYS A 287 -0.96 0.37 1.41
C LYS A 287 -1.62 0.44 2.77
N VAL A 288 -1.06 -0.24 3.76
CA VAL A 288 -1.53 -0.16 5.14
C VAL A 288 -1.16 1.22 5.70
N THR A 289 -2.18 2.04 5.95
CA THR A 289 -2.03 3.41 6.46
C THR A 289 -2.91 3.72 7.66
N THR A 290 -3.97 2.94 7.87
CA THR A 290 -4.98 3.07 8.91
C THR A 290 -5.24 1.70 9.59
N PRO A 291 -5.90 1.67 10.76
CA PRO A 291 -6.34 0.43 11.39
C PRO A 291 -7.30 -0.39 10.51
N ASP A 292 -8.17 0.26 9.75
CA ASP A 292 -9.10 -0.42 8.83
C ASP A 292 -8.36 -1.13 7.69
N ASP A 293 -7.25 -0.54 7.20
CA ASP A 293 -6.39 -1.19 6.21
C ASP A 293 -5.75 -2.48 6.75
N LEU A 294 -5.46 -2.53 8.06
CA LEU A 294 -4.91 -3.73 8.70
C LEU A 294 -5.92 -4.88 8.71
N LEU A 295 -7.16 -4.59 9.12
CA LEU A 295 -8.26 -5.56 9.09
C LEU A 295 -8.52 -6.08 7.68
N LEU A 296 -8.48 -5.18 6.69
CA LEU A 296 -8.61 -5.56 5.28
C LEU A 296 -7.46 -6.47 4.85
N ALA A 297 -6.22 -6.14 5.23
CA ALA A 297 -5.05 -6.96 4.89
C ALA A 297 -5.12 -8.36 5.53
N GLU A 298 -5.56 -8.47 6.78
CA GLU A 298 -5.77 -9.75 7.46
C GLU A 298 -6.77 -10.64 6.71
N ARG A 299 -7.89 -10.06 6.29
CA ARG A 299 -8.93 -10.79 5.55
C ARG A 299 -8.48 -11.21 4.16
N ILE A 300 -7.67 -10.40 3.47
CA ILE A 300 -7.09 -10.79 2.18
C ILE A 300 -6.11 -11.95 2.35
N LEU A 301 -5.30 -11.94 3.41
CA LEU A 301 -4.33 -13.02 3.70
C LEU A 301 -4.99 -14.31 4.18
N ASN A 302 -6.15 -14.23 4.83
CA ASN A 302 -6.87 -15.40 5.35
C ASN A 302 -8.35 -15.43 4.91
N PRO A 303 -8.63 -15.78 3.64
CA PRO A 303 -9.98 -15.78 3.08
C PRO A 303 -10.96 -16.74 3.79
N SER A 304 -10.42 -17.81 4.39
CA SER A 304 -11.19 -18.92 4.98
C SER A 304 -11.76 -18.63 6.36
N SER A 305 -11.41 -17.49 6.97
CA SER A 305 -11.83 -17.11 8.33
C SER A 305 -13.26 -16.51 8.41
N GLY A 306 -14.05 -16.63 7.34
CA GLY A 306 -15.39 -16.07 7.18
C GLY A 306 -16.55 -17.07 7.27
N GLU A 307 -16.30 -18.38 7.40
CA GLU A 307 -17.34 -19.33 7.77
C GLU A 307 -17.60 -19.24 9.28
N ALA A 308 -18.43 -18.27 9.66
CA ALA A 308 -18.91 -18.13 11.02
C ALA A 308 -19.73 -19.37 11.41
N SER A 309 -19.39 -19.92 12.58
CA SER A 309 -20.15 -20.92 13.32
C SER A 309 -21.53 -20.43 13.73
#